data_AF-A0A660QC32-F1
#
_entry.id   AF-A0A660QC32-F1
#
_cell.length_a   1.000
_cell.length_b   1.000
_cell.length_c   1.000
_cell.angle_alpha   90.00
_cell.angle_beta   90.00
_cell.angle_gamma   90.00
#
_symmetry.space_group_name_H-M   'P 1'
#
loop_
_entity.id
_entity.type
_entity.pdbx_description
1 polymer ?
#
loop_
_entity_poly.entity_id
_entity_poly.type
_entity_poly.pdbx_seq_one_letter_code
_entity_poly.pdbx_strand_id
1 'polypeptide(L)' 'AEDMQYGLTLVQRLVRMLGGEIAVEYRQGDITALTIDFPFKKVDSEIVMPRQDDEREVGAA' A
#
# COMPACT_ATOMS: atom_id res chain seq x y z
N ALA A 1 19.29 21.58 0.77
CA ALA A 1 19.58 20.61 -0.31
C ALA A 1 20.01 19.25 0.26
N GLU A 2 20.92 19.22 1.25
CA GLU A 2 21.31 18.00 1.97
C GLU A 2 20.12 17.25 2.60
N ASP A 3 19.19 17.95 3.25
CA ASP A 3 17.99 17.34 3.85
C ASP A 3 17.10 16.61 2.84
N MET A 4 17.01 17.13 1.61
CA MET A 4 16.17 16.55 0.56
C MET A 4 16.80 15.29 -0.05
N GLN A 5 18.13 15.29 -0.21
CA GLN A 5 18.88 14.10 -0.65
C GLN A 5 18.82 12.99 0.40
N TYR A 6 18.96 13.35 1.68
CA TYR A 6 18.80 12.40 2.79
C TYR A 6 17.38 11.83 2.84
N GLY A 7 16.35 12.69 2.71
CA GLY A 7 14.95 12.28 2.66
C GLY A 7 14.65 11.30 1.52
N LEU A 8 15.12 11.59 0.30
CA LEU A 8 14.97 10.70 -0.85
C LEU A 8 15.67 9.35 -0.62
N THR A 9 16.88 9.36 -0.05
CA THR A 9 17.63 8.14 0.26
C THR A 9 16.89 7.28 1.29
N LEU A 10 16.30 7.91 2.32
CA LEU A 10 15.50 7.22 3.33
C LEU A 10 14.25 6.60 2.71
N VAL A 11 13.52 7.35 1.88
CA VAL A 11 12.33 6.84 1.17
C VAL A 11 12.69 5.67 0.28
N GLN A 12 13.77 5.75 -0.50
CA GLN A 12 14.25 4.64 -1.32
C GLN A 12 14.53 3.38 -0.49
N ARG A 13 15.14 3.54 0.69
CA ARG A 13 15.41 2.43 1.61
C ARG A 13 14.11 1.80 2.12
N LEU A 14 13.15 2.61 2.56
CA LEU A 14 11.86 2.14 3.06
C LEU A 14 11.08 1.39 1.99
N VAL A 15 11.01 1.94 0.77
CA VAL A 15 10.31 1.33 -0.36
C VAL A 15 10.93 -0.02 -0.72
N ARG A 16 12.26 -0.12 -0.79
CA ARG A 16 12.96 -1.39 -1.04
C ARG A 16 12.71 -2.42 0.06
N MET A 17 12.63 -2.03 1.33
CA MET A 17 12.32 -2.95 2.43
C MET A 17 10.91 -3.56 2.30
N LEU A 18 9.97 -2.81 1.72
CA LEU A 18 8.63 -3.28 1.41
C LEU A 18 8.53 -4.04 0.08
N GLY A 19 9.66 -4.29 -0.58
CA GLY A 19 9.74 -4.96 -1.88
C GLY A 19 9.26 -4.10 -3.05
N GLY A 20 9.08 -2.79 -2.84
CA GLY A 20 8.68 -1.85 -3.88
C GLY A 20 9.84 -1.28 -4.68
N GLU A 21 9.48 -0.58 -5.75
CA GLU A 21 10.37 0.14 -6.65
C GLU A 21 10.05 1.65 -6.65
N ILE A 22 11.03 2.47 -6.99
CA ILE A 22 10.91 3.93 -6.99
C ILE A 22 11.63 4.50 -8.21
N ALA A 23 10.92 5.34 -8.96
CA ALA A 23 11.43 6.01 -10.15
C ALA A 23 11.28 7.53 -10.01
N VAL A 24 12.36 8.24 -10.34
CA VAL A 24 12.38 9.72 -10.36
C VAL A 24 12.54 10.14 -11.81
N GLU A 25 11.58 10.91 -12.32
CA GLU A 25 11.62 11.45 -13.67
C GLU A 25 11.74 12.98 -13.62
N TYR A 26 12.74 13.51 -14.30
CA TYR A 26 12.88 14.95 -14.52
C TYR A 26 12.22 15.32 -15.83
N ARG A 27 11.09 16.03 -15.76
CA ARG A 27 10.32 16.47 -16.94
C ARG A 27 10.69 17.91 -17.28
N GLN A 28 10.54 18.29 -18.55
CA GLN A 28 10.78 19.67 -18.99
C GLN A 28 9.85 20.64 -18.23
N GLY A 29 10.40 21.77 -17.76
CA GLY A 29 9.68 22.79 -17.01
C GLY A 29 9.76 22.66 -15.48
N ASP A 30 10.87 22.16 -14.94
CA ASP A 30 11.15 22.03 -13.49
C ASP A 30 10.20 21.08 -12.71
N ILE A 31 9.41 20.28 -13.43
CA ILE A 31 8.52 19.29 -12.82
C ILE A 31 9.30 18.00 -12.57
N THR A 32 9.46 17.66 -11.29
CA THR A 32 9.99 16.34 -10.87
C THR A 32 8.82 15.42 -10.55
N ALA A 33 8.72 14.28 -11.23
CA ALA A 33 7.75 13.23 -10.92
C ALA A 33 8.42 12.11 -10.11
N LEU A 34 7.72 11.63 -9.09
CA LEU A 34 8.13 10.51 -8.24
C LEU A 34 7.09 9.40 -8.33
N THR A 35 7.47 8.24 -8.83
CA THR A 35 6.61 7.05 -8.91
C THR A 35 7.10 6.03 -7.89
N ILE A 36 6.18 5.46 -7.11
CA ILE A 36 6.46 4.40 -6.14
C ILE A 36 5.52 3.25 -6.42
N ASP A 37 6.08 2.10 -6.78
CA ASP A 37 5.34 0.89 -7.09
C ASP A 37 5.57 -0.15 -6.01
N PHE A 38 4.51 -0.77 -5.51
CA PHE A 38 4.60 -1.83 -4.51
C PHE A 38 4.00 -3.14 -5.05
N PRO A 39 4.59 -4.31 -4.74
CA PRO A 39 4.12 -5.60 -5.21
C PRO A 39 2.93 -6.15 -4.39
N PHE A 40 2.10 -5.26 -3.83
CA PHE A 40 0.94 -5.69 -3.07
C PHE A 40 -0.14 -6.16 -4.04
N LYS A 41 -0.47 -7.46 -3.99
CA LYS A 41 -1.74 -7.90 -4.53
C LYS A 41 -2.82 -7.25 -3.68
N LYS A 42 -3.75 -6.54 -4.33
CA LYS A 42 -4.98 -6.10 -3.68
C LYS A 42 -5.70 -7.37 -3.22
N VAL A 43 -5.53 -7.72 -1.95
CA VAL A 43 -6.25 -8.83 -1.35
C VAL A 43 -7.62 -8.24 -1.07
N ASP A 44 -8.58 -8.51 -1.95
CA ASP A 44 -9.98 -8.29 -1.60
C ASP A 44 -10.22 -9.16 -0.36
N SER A 45 -10.38 -8.48 0.77
CA SER A 45 -10.67 -9.14 2.04
C SER A 45 -12.07 -9.75 1.89
N GLU A 46 -12.15 -10.98 1.40
CA GLU A 46 -13.38 -11.76 1.44
C GLU A 46 -13.71 -12.00 2.91
N ILE A 47 -14.53 -11.11 3.48
CA ILE A 47 -15.28 -11.41 4.69
C ILE A 47 -16.29 -12.49 4.27
N VAL A 48 -15.90 -13.75 4.38
CA VAL A 48 -16.85 -14.86 4.30
C VAL A 48 -17.68 -14.80 5.58
N MET A 49 -18.78 -14.06 5.52
CA MET A 49 -19.87 -14.19 6.48
C MET A 49 -20.39 -15.63 6.36
N PRO A 50 -20.24 -16.50 7.38
CA PRO A 50 -20.92 -17.78 7.35
C PRO A 50 -22.42 -17.50 7.26
N ARG A 51 -23.09 -18.07 6.25
CA ARG A 51 -24.54 -18.04 6.17
C ARG A 51 -25.07 -18.76 7.40
N GLN A 52 -25.65 -18.01 8.34
CA GLN A 52 -26.54 -18.55 9.37
C GLN A 52 -27.79 -19.09 8.66
N ASP A 53 -27.72 -20.31 8.14
CA ASP A 53 -28.90 -21.11 7.81
C ASP A 53 -29.18 -22.19 8.89
N ASP A 54 -28.58 -22.05 10.07
CA ASP A 54 -28.81 -22.91 11.24
C ASP A 54 -29.15 -22.08 12.50
N GLU A 55 -30.02 -21.07 12.37
CA GLU A 55 -30.77 -20.53 13.53
C GLU A 55 -31.91 -21.51 13.90
N ARG A 56 -31.53 -22.68 14.40
CA ARG A 56 -32.40 -23.46 15.27
C ARG A 56 -32.27 -22.91 16.69
N GLU A 57 -33.35 -22.24 17.11
CA GLU A 57 -33.80 -22.09 18.51
C GLU A 57 -32.72 -21.80 19.55
N VAL A 58 -32.43 -20.52 19.78
CA VAL A 58 -32.13 -20.04 21.14
C VAL A 58 -32.49 -18.57 21.28
N GLY A 59 -33.55 -18.28 22.06
CA GLY A 59 -33.83 -16.93 22.52
C GLY A 59 -35.29 -16.49 22.54
N ALA A 60 -36.18 -17.24 23.18
CA ALA A 60 -37.42 -16.70 23.73
C ALA A 60 -37.36 -16.82 25.26
N ALA A 61 -36.92 -15.75 25.92
CA ALA A 61 -37.19 -15.39 27.32
C ALA A 61 -36.60 -14.01 27.62
#